data_AF-A0A0Q3JHW7-F1
#
_entry.id   AF-A0A0Q3JHW7-F1
#
_cell.length_a   1.000
_cell.length_b   1.000
_cell.length_c   1.000
_cell.angle_alpha   90.00
_cell.angle_beta   90.00
_cell.angle_gamma   90.00
#
_symmetry.space_group_name_H-M   'P 1'
#
loop_
_entity.id
_entity.type
_entity.pdbx_description
1 polymer ?
#
loop_
_entity_poly.entity_id
_entity_poly.type
_entity_poly.pdbx_seq_one_letter_code
_entity_poly.pdbx_strand_id
1 'polypeptide(L)'
;MPGLAGSNHPRPARLPTRAVGYRSGRKVHGSVCLASVVVTQTLDWKLHAFDCLSEFDANNEASGSPMLQLEWLVGTQYKPMELTKSGWASIRKSPPWAIDSWGLGCLIYELFSGAKLARTEDLQNTTSIPKSLLPAYQRLLNSTPSRRLNPSELIDNSEFFQNKLVETFQFMEALNLKDNIEKDSFFRKLSDIAEQLPREIFLKKLLPVLASSPELDSAAATALSALLKLGSRLPADQFSIKVLPTIVKLFASNDRAIRACLLQHIVQFGESLSDQTVDEQVYPHVATGFSDTTVSIRKLTLKSMLVLEPKLSQSTISRSLLKYLSKLLVDEDPGIRINTAILLGNIANHMNDGVCHKDLLLYFLFS
;
A
#
# COMPACT_ATOMS: atom_id res chain seq x y z
N MET A 1 -16.63 -6.09 23.04
CA MET A 1 -15.20 -6.24 23.36
C MET A 1 -14.60 -4.86 23.64
N PRO A 2 -14.52 -4.41 24.90
CA PRO A 2 -13.90 -3.13 25.25
C PRO A 2 -12.41 -3.36 25.52
N GLY A 3 -11.53 -2.68 24.77
CA GLY A 3 -10.10 -2.82 24.97
C GLY A 3 -9.25 -2.41 23.77
N LEU A 4 -9.49 -1.23 23.20
CA LEU A 4 -8.59 -0.61 22.20
C LEU A 4 -8.61 0.91 22.38
N ALA A 5 -8.19 1.37 23.55
CA ALA A 5 -7.83 2.77 23.80
C ALA A 5 -6.34 2.79 24.16
N GLY A 6 -5.50 2.64 23.14
CA GLY A 6 -4.05 2.69 23.25
C GLY A 6 -3.49 3.34 22.00
N SER A 7 -2.77 4.44 22.19
CA SER A 7 -2.09 5.26 21.19
C SER A 7 -1.41 4.43 20.09
N ASN A 8 -2.02 4.40 18.89
CA ASN A 8 -1.41 4.13 17.57
C ASN A 8 -2.46 3.85 16.47
N HIS A 9 -3.74 4.21 16.68
CA HIS A 9 -4.73 4.08 15.61
C HIS A 9 -4.40 5.02 14.44
N PRO A 10 -4.34 4.52 13.20
CA PRO A 10 -4.15 5.38 12.03
C PRO A 10 -5.31 6.38 12.00
N ARG A 11 -4.97 7.67 12.03
CA ARG A 11 -5.93 8.76 11.81
C ARG A 11 -6.73 8.43 10.54
N PRO A 12 -8.05 8.67 10.49
CA PRO A 12 -8.85 8.28 9.34
C PRO A 12 -8.37 9.03 8.10
N ALA A 13 -7.52 8.37 7.30
CA ALA A 13 -7.07 8.89 6.01
C ALA A 13 -8.19 8.84 4.96
N ARG A 14 -9.32 8.19 5.29
CA ARG A 14 -10.48 8.03 4.43
C ARG A 14 -11.76 8.11 5.26
N LEU A 15 -12.58 9.13 5.03
CA LEU A 15 -14.00 9.04 5.33
C LEU A 15 -14.68 8.24 4.21
N PRO A 16 -15.82 7.56 4.46
CA PRO A 16 -16.63 6.93 3.42
C PRO A 16 -17.39 7.95 2.56
N THR A 17 -16.84 9.16 2.40
CA THR A 17 -17.40 10.29 1.67
C THR A 17 -17.72 9.96 0.22
N ARG A 18 -16.88 9.17 -0.47
CA ARG A 18 -17.21 8.69 -1.81
C ARG A 18 -18.38 7.71 -1.79
N ALA A 19 -18.50 6.84 -0.79
CA ALA A 19 -19.63 5.91 -0.69
C ALA A 19 -20.95 6.62 -0.33
N VAL A 20 -20.87 7.73 0.40
CA VAL A 20 -22.02 8.59 0.72
C VAL A 20 -22.39 9.51 -0.46
N GLY A 21 -21.40 10.04 -1.18
CA GLY A 21 -21.59 10.94 -2.33
C GLY A 21 -21.87 10.24 -3.68
N TYR A 22 -21.36 9.02 -3.90
CA TYR A 22 -21.50 8.26 -5.16
C TYR A 22 -22.87 7.59 -5.33
N ARG A 23 -23.78 7.73 -4.36
CA ARG A 23 -25.14 7.19 -4.44
C ARG A 23 -26.05 8.01 -5.37
N SER A 24 -25.65 8.09 -6.64
CA SER A 24 -26.48 8.34 -7.82
C SER A 24 -27.59 9.40 -7.68
N GLY A 25 -27.35 10.47 -6.90
CA GLY A 25 -28.30 11.57 -6.66
C GLY A 25 -29.70 11.21 -6.14
N ARG A 26 -30.01 9.93 -5.92
CA ARG A 26 -31.37 9.42 -5.68
C ARG A 26 -31.46 8.32 -4.63
N LYS A 27 -30.39 7.98 -3.91
CA LYS A 27 -30.47 7.00 -2.82
C LYS A 27 -30.01 7.62 -1.51
N VAL A 28 -30.80 7.42 -0.46
CA VAL A 28 -30.54 7.92 0.89
C VAL A 28 -30.22 6.72 1.79
N HIS A 29 -29.09 6.75 2.48
CA HIS A 29 -28.75 5.73 3.47
C HIS A 29 -29.61 5.83 4.73
N GLY A 30 -29.80 7.04 5.23
CA GLY A 30 -30.66 7.34 6.37
C GLY A 30 -30.07 6.99 7.75
N SER A 31 -28.93 6.31 7.81
CA SER A 31 -28.36 5.78 9.07
C SER A 31 -26.83 5.86 9.13
N VAL A 32 -26.22 6.84 8.44
CA VAL A 32 -24.77 7.05 8.46
C VAL A 32 -24.31 7.42 9.87
N CYS A 33 -23.49 6.56 10.47
CA CYS A 33 -22.87 6.70 11.79
C CYS A 33 -21.69 5.72 11.93
N LEU A 34 -20.96 5.74 13.04
CA LEU A 34 -19.85 4.82 13.26
C LEU A 34 -20.24 3.33 13.14
N ALA A 35 -21.45 2.96 13.57
CA ALA A 35 -21.94 1.58 13.49
C ALA A 35 -22.23 1.11 12.05
N SER A 36 -22.47 2.06 11.13
CA SER A 36 -22.68 1.77 9.70
C SER A 36 -21.35 1.60 8.93
N VAL A 37 -20.20 1.81 9.57
CA VAL A 37 -18.89 1.71 8.91
C VAL A 37 -18.23 0.38 9.25
N VAL A 38 -17.80 -0.34 8.22
CA VAL A 38 -16.98 -1.54 8.34
C VAL A 38 -15.65 -1.35 7.63
N VAL A 39 -14.60 -2.01 8.13
CA VAL A 39 -13.25 -1.93 7.57
C VAL A 39 -12.85 -3.29 7.00
N THR A 40 -12.45 -3.31 5.73
CA THR A 40 -11.98 -4.54 5.07
C THR A 40 -10.60 -4.95 5.57
N GLN A 41 -10.15 -6.16 5.21
CA GLN A 41 -8.78 -6.62 5.47
C GLN A 41 -7.73 -5.72 4.80
N THR A 42 -8.07 -5.07 3.69
CA THR A 42 -7.25 -4.07 2.98
C THR A 42 -7.38 -2.66 3.56
N LEU A 43 -7.98 -2.49 4.75
CA LEU A 43 -8.19 -1.20 5.42
C LEU A 43 -9.07 -0.23 4.63
N ASP A 44 -9.95 -0.73 3.76
CA ASP A 44 -10.93 0.11 3.08
C ASP A 44 -12.17 0.27 3.95
N TRP A 45 -12.59 1.51 4.09
CA TRP A 45 -13.81 1.86 4.79
C TRP A 45 -14.97 1.67 3.84
N LYS A 46 -15.92 0.82 4.24
CA LYS A 46 -17.13 0.51 3.49
C LYS A 46 -18.33 0.84 4.36
N LEU A 47 -19.41 1.24 3.69
CA LEU A 47 -20.67 1.56 4.33
C LEU A 47 -21.58 0.33 4.33
N HIS A 48 -22.23 0.06 5.45
CA HIS A 48 -23.10 -1.08 5.73
C HIS A 48 -24.36 -0.62 6.49
N ALA A 49 -25.22 -1.55 6.95
CA ALA A 49 -26.50 -1.25 7.64
C ALA A 49 -27.51 -0.53 6.74
N PHE A 50 -27.80 -1.16 5.60
CA PHE A 50 -28.66 -0.64 4.54
C PHE A 50 -30.16 -0.81 4.84
N ASP A 51 -30.55 -1.17 6.06
CA ASP A 51 -31.95 -1.40 6.43
C ASP A 51 -32.83 -0.15 6.23
N CYS A 52 -32.23 1.03 6.41
CA CYS A 52 -32.90 2.32 6.18
C CYS A 52 -32.75 2.84 4.74
N LEU A 53 -32.10 2.10 3.83
CA LEU A 53 -31.86 2.58 2.47
C LEU A 53 -33.18 2.84 1.75
N SER A 54 -33.34 4.04 1.19
CA SER A 54 -34.49 4.38 0.34
C SER A 54 -34.07 5.08 -0.94
N GLU A 55 -34.96 5.07 -1.93
CA GLU A 55 -34.86 5.99 -3.06
C GLU A 55 -35.42 7.35 -2.66
N PHE A 56 -34.78 8.41 -3.14
CA PHE A 56 -35.22 9.79 -2.96
C PHE A 56 -36.22 10.13 -4.05
N ASP A 57 -37.49 10.23 -3.67
CA ASP A 57 -38.58 10.55 -4.58
C ASP A 57 -38.98 12.02 -4.43
N ALA A 58 -38.30 12.89 -5.20
CA ALA A 58 -38.57 14.32 -5.23
C ALA A 58 -39.91 14.68 -5.89
N ASN A 59 -40.46 13.79 -6.73
CA ASN A 59 -41.61 14.09 -7.59
C ASN A 59 -42.95 13.66 -6.98
N ASN A 60 -42.93 12.89 -5.90
CA ASN A 60 -44.12 12.35 -5.26
C ASN A 60 -44.48 13.11 -3.98
N GLU A 61 -44.58 14.44 -4.12
CA GLU A 61 -44.93 15.36 -3.02
C GLU A 61 -46.29 15.04 -2.37
N ALA A 62 -47.19 14.39 -3.12
CA ALA A 62 -48.54 14.03 -2.68
C ALA A 62 -48.61 12.76 -1.81
N SER A 63 -47.56 11.95 -1.78
CA SER A 63 -47.54 10.74 -0.96
C SER A 63 -47.26 11.10 0.51
N GLY A 64 -48.25 10.95 1.39
CA GLY A 64 -48.05 11.01 2.85
C GLY A 64 -47.21 9.85 3.40
N SER A 65 -46.73 8.95 2.53
CA SER A 65 -45.96 7.77 2.90
C SER A 65 -44.58 8.13 3.43
N PRO A 66 -44.03 7.32 4.36
CA PRO A 66 -42.67 7.50 4.83
C PRO A 66 -41.65 7.19 3.74
N MET A 67 -40.65 8.08 3.58
CA MET A 67 -39.55 7.87 2.63
C MET A 67 -38.55 6.84 3.18
N LEU A 68 -38.23 6.89 4.47
CA LEU A 68 -37.39 5.89 5.15
C LEU A 68 -38.30 5.00 6.02
N GLN A 69 -38.72 3.84 5.47
CA GLN A 69 -39.69 2.95 6.14
C GLN A 69 -39.24 2.46 7.51
N LEU A 70 -37.93 2.23 7.69
CA LEU A 70 -37.32 1.72 8.92
C LEU A 70 -36.59 2.81 9.72
N GLU A 71 -36.97 4.09 9.58
CA GLU A 71 -36.32 5.19 10.31
C GLU A 71 -36.34 5.05 11.84
N TRP A 72 -37.27 4.26 12.38
CA TRP A 72 -37.39 3.99 13.81
C TRP A 72 -36.21 3.17 14.37
N LEU A 73 -35.44 2.50 13.50
CA LEU A 73 -34.18 1.83 13.86
C LEU A 73 -33.04 2.82 14.12
N VAL A 74 -33.14 4.06 13.62
CA VAL A 74 -32.12 5.09 13.79
C VAL A 74 -32.31 5.74 15.16
N GLY A 75 -31.25 5.74 15.98
CA GLY A 75 -31.27 6.39 17.29
C GLY A 75 -31.60 7.89 17.18
N THR A 76 -32.40 8.41 18.11
CA THR A 76 -32.87 9.80 18.10
C THR A 76 -31.74 10.81 18.04
N GLN A 77 -30.59 10.50 18.65
CA GLN A 77 -29.42 11.37 18.64
C GLN A 77 -28.80 11.58 17.24
N TYR A 78 -29.02 10.64 16.32
CA TYR A 78 -28.50 10.68 14.95
C TYR A 78 -29.50 11.29 13.96
N LYS A 79 -30.76 11.53 14.38
CA LYS A 79 -31.79 12.07 13.50
C LYS A 79 -31.65 13.58 13.34
N PRO A 80 -31.65 14.12 12.12
CA PRO A 80 -31.73 15.56 11.94
C PRO A 80 -33.12 16.08 12.32
N MET A 81 -33.21 17.39 12.62
CA MET A 81 -34.42 18.02 13.12
C MET A 81 -35.63 17.84 12.19
N GLU A 82 -35.43 17.94 10.88
CA GLU A 82 -36.52 17.77 9.90
C GLU A 82 -37.09 16.35 9.88
N LEU A 83 -36.28 15.33 10.19
CA LEU A 83 -36.74 13.94 10.32
C LEU A 83 -37.59 13.74 11.57
N THR A 84 -37.29 14.50 12.64
CA THR A 84 -38.06 14.43 13.89
C THR A 84 -39.30 15.32 13.92
N LYS A 85 -39.33 16.44 13.17
CA LYS A 85 -40.34 17.50 13.33
C LYS A 85 -41.05 17.97 12.05
N SER A 86 -40.44 17.84 10.87
CA SER A 86 -40.89 18.55 9.65
C SER A 86 -41.66 17.68 8.65
N GLY A 87 -41.81 16.38 8.94
CA GLY A 87 -42.57 15.44 8.11
C GLY A 87 -41.98 15.20 6.72
N TRP A 88 -42.44 14.14 6.05
CA TRP A 88 -41.85 13.69 4.78
C TRP A 88 -42.01 14.68 3.63
N ALA A 89 -43.07 15.48 3.61
CA ALA A 89 -43.29 16.50 2.59
C ALA A 89 -42.20 17.59 2.60
N SER A 90 -41.71 18.00 3.77
CA SER A 90 -40.60 18.97 3.87
C SER A 90 -39.25 18.35 3.48
N ILE A 91 -39.06 17.07 3.78
CA ILE A 91 -37.82 16.34 3.45
C ILE A 91 -37.68 16.17 1.94
N ARG A 92 -38.77 15.87 1.21
CA ARG A 92 -38.76 15.76 -0.26
C ARG A 92 -38.36 17.05 -0.98
N LYS A 93 -38.64 18.21 -0.36
CA LYS A 93 -38.25 19.54 -0.87
C LYS A 93 -36.79 19.91 -0.56
N SER A 94 -36.13 19.11 0.27
CA SER A 94 -34.72 19.31 0.61
C SER A 94 -33.81 18.58 -0.38
N PRO A 95 -32.51 18.90 -0.46
CA PRO A 95 -31.60 18.15 -1.31
C PRO A 95 -31.51 16.67 -0.91
N PRO A 96 -31.34 15.74 -1.88
CA PRO A 96 -31.33 14.29 -1.62
C PRO A 96 -30.22 13.85 -0.66
N TRP A 97 -29.10 14.60 -0.61
CA TRP A 97 -27.99 14.30 0.28
C TRP A 97 -28.18 14.81 1.72
N ALA A 98 -29.23 15.60 2.02
CA ALA A 98 -29.29 16.35 3.27
C ALA A 98 -29.29 15.47 4.52
N ILE A 99 -30.01 14.35 4.51
CA ILE A 99 -30.06 13.39 5.63
C ILE A 99 -28.70 12.72 5.82
N ASP A 100 -28.11 12.22 4.73
CA ASP A 100 -26.82 11.54 4.79
C ASP A 100 -25.67 12.51 5.12
N SER A 101 -25.80 13.79 4.78
CA SER A 101 -24.85 14.85 5.19
C SER A 101 -24.83 15.03 6.69
N TRP A 102 -26.01 15.03 7.32
CA TRP A 102 -26.13 15.09 8.77
C TRP A 102 -25.50 13.86 9.44
N GLY A 103 -25.81 12.66 8.93
CA GLY A 103 -25.21 11.43 9.42
C GLY A 103 -23.69 11.39 9.24
N LEU A 104 -23.17 11.94 8.14
CA LEU A 104 -21.73 12.11 7.95
C LEU A 104 -21.12 13.07 8.98
N GLY A 105 -21.82 14.15 9.34
CA GLY A 105 -21.43 15.01 10.46
C GLY A 105 -21.37 14.24 11.79
N CYS A 106 -22.38 13.41 12.07
CA CYS A 106 -22.37 12.53 13.25
C CYS A 106 -21.18 11.58 13.24
N LEU A 107 -20.90 10.93 12.10
CA LEU A 107 -19.75 10.05 11.93
C LEU A 107 -18.43 10.79 12.18
N ILE A 108 -18.25 11.98 11.61
CA ILE A 108 -17.04 12.80 11.84
C ILE A 108 -16.87 13.09 13.33
N TYR A 109 -17.94 13.48 14.02
CA TYR A 109 -17.90 13.71 15.46
C TYR A 109 -17.41 12.46 16.21
N GLU A 110 -18.03 11.30 15.98
CA GLU A 110 -17.70 10.05 16.67
C GLU A 110 -16.25 9.62 16.43
N LEU A 111 -15.73 9.86 15.22
CA LEU A 111 -14.34 9.53 14.86
C LEU A 111 -13.32 10.37 15.60
N PHE A 112 -13.57 11.66 15.76
CA PHE A 112 -12.62 12.58 16.40
C PHE A 112 -12.81 12.66 17.92
N SER A 113 -14.03 12.46 18.43
CA SER A 113 -14.30 12.39 19.87
C SER A 113 -13.87 11.04 20.47
N GLY A 114 -13.81 9.98 19.66
CA GLY A 114 -13.51 8.62 20.12
C GLY A 114 -14.65 7.98 20.92
N ALA A 115 -15.84 8.59 20.92
CA ALA A 115 -17.01 8.14 21.66
C ALA A 115 -18.24 8.09 20.75
N LYS A 116 -19.16 7.17 21.05
CA LYS A 116 -20.47 7.15 20.41
C LYS A 116 -21.25 8.41 20.77
N LEU A 117 -22.04 8.91 19.82
CA LEU A 117 -22.90 10.05 20.07
C LEU A 117 -23.97 9.67 21.12
N ALA A 118 -23.98 10.39 22.24
CA ALA A 118 -24.95 10.18 23.31
C ALA A 118 -26.21 11.04 23.08
N ARG A 119 -26.02 12.33 22.76
CA ARG A 119 -27.10 13.26 22.46
C ARG A 119 -26.77 14.15 21.28
N THR A 120 -27.79 14.69 20.61
CA THR A 120 -27.61 15.56 19.44
C THR A 120 -26.86 16.85 19.78
N GLU A 121 -27.01 17.39 21.00
CA GLU A 121 -26.33 18.62 21.41
C GLU A 121 -24.82 18.45 21.49
N ASP A 122 -24.34 17.21 21.70
CA ASP A 122 -22.91 16.92 21.80
C ASP A 122 -22.17 17.23 20.48
N LEU A 123 -22.89 17.28 19.34
CA LEU A 123 -22.34 17.70 18.04
C LEU A 123 -21.82 19.15 18.04
N GLN A 124 -22.23 19.98 18.98
CA GLN A 124 -21.70 21.34 19.16
C GLN A 124 -20.31 21.34 19.80
N ASN A 125 -19.91 20.26 20.45
CA ASN A 125 -18.57 20.11 21.01
C ASN A 125 -17.57 19.79 19.90
N THR A 126 -16.84 20.82 19.46
CA THR A 126 -15.89 20.72 18.34
C THR A 126 -14.43 20.68 18.77
N THR A 127 -14.15 20.53 20.07
CA THR A 127 -12.77 20.60 20.62
C THR A 127 -11.83 19.57 19.99
N SER A 128 -12.33 18.37 19.68
CA SER A 128 -11.52 17.30 19.07
C SER A 128 -11.46 17.37 17.54
N ILE A 129 -12.22 18.26 16.90
CA ILE A 129 -12.32 18.33 15.44
C ILE A 129 -11.17 19.18 14.88
N PRO A 130 -10.40 18.69 13.88
CA PRO A 130 -9.33 19.45 13.26
C PRO A 130 -9.81 20.80 12.69
N LYS A 131 -9.04 21.87 12.91
CA LYS A 131 -9.38 23.22 12.44
C LYS A 131 -9.64 23.29 10.93
N SER A 132 -8.89 22.53 10.12
CA SER A 132 -9.06 22.47 8.66
C SER A 132 -10.33 21.72 8.21
N LEU A 133 -10.90 20.86 9.07
CA LEU A 133 -12.15 20.13 8.80
C LEU A 133 -13.38 20.84 9.37
N LEU A 134 -13.19 21.68 10.40
CA LEU A 134 -14.26 22.33 11.16
C LEU A 134 -15.28 23.10 10.28
N PRO A 135 -14.89 23.91 9.28
CA PRO A 135 -15.87 24.62 8.44
C PRO A 135 -16.78 23.66 7.67
N ALA A 136 -16.21 22.57 7.16
CA ALA A 136 -16.96 21.57 6.41
C ALA A 136 -17.88 20.76 7.34
N TYR A 137 -17.40 20.38 8.52
CA TYR A 137 -18.18 19.74 9.58
C TYR A 137 -19.42 20.58 9.97
N GLN A 138 -19.24 21.88 10.20
CA GLN A 138 -20.35 22.78 10.54
C GLN A 138 -21.37 22.91 9.39
N ARG A 139 -20.90 22.93 8.14
CA ARG A 139 -21.80 22.95 6.97
C ARG A 139 -22.58 21.65 6.81
N LEU A 140 -22.01 20.48 7.12
CA LEU A 140 -22.73 19.20 7.11
C LEU A 140 -23.89 19.20 8.10
N LEU A 141 -23.71 19.82 9.27
CA LEU A 141 -24.68 19.91 10.35
C LEU A 141 -25.55 21.17 10.31
N ASN A 142 -25.64 21.85 9.16
CA ASN A 142 -26.46 23.05 9.04
C ASN A 142 -27.94 22.73 9.37
N SER A 143 -28.56 23.57 10.20
CA SER A 143 -29.97 23.41 10.60
C SER A 143 -30.94 23.55 9.42
N THR A 144 -30.53 24.24 8.35
CA THR A 144 -31.28 24.35 7.10
C THR A 144 -30.79 23.28 6.10
N PRO A 145 -31.62 22.28 5.76
CA PRO A 145 -31.21 21.17 4.89
C PRO A 145 -30.65 21.60 3.53
N SER A 146 -31.22 22.65 2.92
CA SER A 146 -30.75 23.18 1.62
C SER A 146 -29.37 23.82 1.65
N ARG A 147 -28.85 24.16 2.84
CA ARG A 147 -27.51 24.74 3.03
C ARG A 147 -26.47 23.69 3.43
N ARG A 148 -26.85 22.42 3.58
CA ARG A 148 -25.91 21.36 3.96
C ARG A 148 -24.94 21.06 2.83
N LEU A 149 -23.68 20.87 3.21
CA LEU A 149 -22.61 20.50 2.28
C LEU A 149 -22.93 19.14 1.64
N ASN A 150 -22.81 19.05 0.32
CA ASN A 150 -22.90 17.78 -0.37
C ASN A 150 -21.69 16.89 0.00
N PRO A 151 -21.87 15.65 0.49
CA PRO A 151 -20.78 14.76 0.88
C PRO A 151 -19.75 14.50 -0.22
N SER A 152 -20.13 14.57 -1.50
CA SER A 152 -19.18 14.45 -2.62
C SER A 152 -18.19 15.62 -2.66
N GLU A 153 -18.64 16.83 -2.33
CA GLU A 153 -17.81 18.05 -2.31
C GLU A 153 -16.84 18.08 -1.12
N LEU A 154 -17.06 17.26 -0.08
CA LEU A 154 -16.23 17.28 1.12
C LEU A 154 -14.78 16.89 0.83
N ILE A 155 -14.57 15.88 -0.02
CA ILE A 155 -13.21 15.41 -0.34
C ILE A 155 -12.47 16.43 -1.20
N ASP A 156 -13.17 16.95 -2.21
CA ASP A 156 -12.56 17.79 -3.23
C ASP A 156 -12.22 19.19 -2.68
N ASN A 157 -13.07 19.72 -1.78
CA ASN A 157 -13.00 21.11 -1.34
C ASN A 157 -12.44 21.31 0.09
N SER A 158 -12.17 20.25 0.86
CA SER A 158 -11.62 20.40 2.21
C SER A 158 -10.11 20.22 2.24
N GLU A 159 -9.41 21.24 2.75
CA GLU A 159 -7.96 21.21 3.00
C GLU A 159 -7.53 20.02 3.86
N PHE A 160 -8.42 19.49 4.71
CA PHE A 160 -8.13 18.33 5.54
C PHE A 160 -7.77 17.08 4.71
N PHE A 161 -8.44 16.89 3.56
CA PHE A 161 -8.19 15.76 2.66
C PHE A 161 -7.10 16.03 1.62
N GLN A 162 -6.61 17.27 1.51
CA GLN A 162 -5.52 17.66 0.61
C GLN A 162 -4.17 17.36 1.27
N ASN A 163 -3.81 16.07 1.31
CA ASN A 163 -2.51 15.65 1.82
C ASN A 163 -1.92 14.48 1.02
N LYS A 164 -0.60 14.33 1.12
CA LYS A 164 0.18 13.34 0.37
C LYS A 164 -0.32 11.90 0.57
N LEU A 165 -0.84 11.55 1.75
CA LEU A 165 -1.36 10.20 1.99
C LEU A 165 -2.63 9.94 1.19
N VAL A 166 -3.56 10.91 1.17
CA VAL A 166 -4.79 10.81 0.38
C VAL A 166 -4.47 10.71 -1.12
N GLU A 167 -3.58 11.57 -1.63
CA GLU A 167 -3.11 11.52 -3.03
C GLU A 167 -2.48 10.16 -3.37
N THR A 168 -1.61 9.65 -2.50
CA THR A 168 -0.96 8.35 -2.68
C THR A 168 -2.00 7.23 -2.79
N PHE A 169 -2.99 7.24 -1.90
CA PHE A 169 -4.05 6.24 -1.90
C PHE A 169 -5.00 6.35 -3.10
N GLN A 170 -5.31 7.56 -3.56
CA GLN A 170 -6.10 7.77 -4.77
C GLN A 170 -5.35 7.26 -6.01
N PHE A 171 -4.05 7.51 -6.08
CA PHE A 171 -3.21 7.01 -7.16
C PHE A 171 -3.17 5.47 -7.17
N MET A 172 -3.01 4.84 -6.00
CA MET A 172 -3.02 3.38 -5.87
C MET A 172 -4.33 2.75 -6.36
N GLU A 173 -5.49 3.35 -6.09
CA GLU A 173 -6.78 2.82 -6.58
C GLU A 173 -6.88 2.81 -8.09
N ALA A 174 -6.25 3.78 -8.74
CA ALA A 174 -6.27 3.94 -10.18
C ALA A 174 -5.01 3.37 -10.85
N LEU A 175 -4.13 2.65 -10.12
CA LEU A 175 -2.80 2.27 -10.59
C LEU A 175 -2.82 1.52 -11.93
N ASN A 176 -3.80 0.64 -12.12
CA ASN A 176 -3.96 -0.16 -13.34
C ASN A 176 -4.43 0.67 -14.55
N LEU A 177 -4.89 1.91 -14.33
CA LEU A 177 -5.27 2.86 -15.38
C LEU A 177 -4.14 3.86 -15.70
N LYS A 178 -3.01 3.80 -14.98
CA LYS A 178 -1.88 4.71 -15.12
C LYS A 178 -0.87 4.20 -16.13
N ASP A 179 -0.24 5.13 -16.84
CA ASP A 179 0.86 4.79 -17.73
C ASP A 179 2.16 4.48 -16.96
N ASN A 180 3.16 3.95 -17.67
CA ASN A 180 4.43 3.56 -17.07
C ASN A 180 5.22 4.75 -16.49
N ILE A 181 5.08 5.96 -17.06
CA ILE A 181 5.79 7.16 -16.59
C ILE A 181 5.18 7.64 -15.28
N GLU A 182 3.84 7.66 -15.21
CA GLU A 182 3.09 7.97 -13.99
C GLU A 182 3.42 6.98 -12.88
N LYS A 183 3.43 5.66 -13.19
CA LYS A 183 3.79 4.61 -12.23
C LYS A 183 5.22 4.78 -11.71
N ASP A 184 6.20 5.01 -12.59
CA ASP A 184 7.59 5.27 -12.21
C ASP A 184 7.70 6.46 -11.25
N SER A 185 7.08 7.57 -11.61
CA SER A 185 7.06 8.80 -10.80
C SER A 185 6.43 8.56 -9.43
N PHE A 186 5.33 7.81 -9.38
CA PHE A 186 4.66 7.43 -8.14
C PHE A 186 5.56 6.59 -7.23
N PHE A 187 6.16 5.51 -7.74
CA PHE A 187 6.97 4.63 -6.89
C PHE A 187 8.26 5.29 -6.39
N ARG A 188 8.82 6.26 -7.14
CA ARG A 188 9.94 7.09 -6.64
C ARG A 188 9.50 7.91 -5.44
N LYS A 189 8.39 8.64 -5.57
CA LYS A 189 7.81 9.46 -4.49
C LYS A 189 7.36 8.60 -3.30
N LEU A 190 6.89 7.38 -3.55
CA LEU A 190 6.45 6.45 -2.51
C LEU A 190 7.60 6.12 -1.54
N SER A 191 8.83 5.98 -2.06
CA SER A 191 10.03 5.74 -1.24
C SER A 191 10.33 6.92 -0.29
N ASP A 192 10.00 8.15 -0.69
CA ASP A 192 10.20 9.35 0.12
C ASP A 192 9.19 9.45 1.27
N ILE A 193 7.93 9.06 1.02
CA ILE A 193 6.87 9.07 2.03
C ILE A 193 6.79 7.76 2.85
N ALA A 194 7.60 6.75 2.48
CA ALA A 194 7.61 5.43 3.09
C ALA A 194 7.69 5.48 4.62
N GLU A 195 8.51 6.36 5.17
CA GLU A 195 8.74 6.51 6.61
C GLU A 195 7.52 7.07 7.35
N GLN A 196 6.70 7.88 6.67
CA GLN A 196 5.50 8.50 7.23
C GLN A 196 4.29 7.56 7.23
N LEU A 197 4.35 6.48 6.43
CA LEU A 197 3.26 5.53 6.31
C LEU A 197 3.19 4.62 7.54
N PRO A 198 1.99 4.48 8.15
CA PRO A 198 1.75 3.48 9.18
C PRO A 198 2.03 2.07 8.68
N ARG A 199 2.61 1.23 9.54
CA ARG A 199 3.00 -0.17 9.23
C ARG A 199 1.84 -0.97 8.62
N GLU A 200 0.64 -0.84 9.20
CA GLU A 200 -0.55 -1.56 8.74
C GLU A 200 -0.96 -1.18 7.32
N ILE A 201 -0.78 0.09 6.93
CA ILE A 201 -1.04 0.56 5.57
C ILE A 201 -0.08 -0.10 4.58
N PHE A 202 1.21 -0.18 4.95
CA PHE A 202 2.17 -0.88 4.12
C PHE A 202 1.78 -2.35 3.93
N LEU A 203 1.56 -3.07 5.03
CA LEU A 203 1.29 -4.51 5.00
C LEU A 203 -0.01 -4.88 4.28
N LYS A 204 -1.08 -4.10 4.49
CA LYS A 204 -2.43 -4.48 4.04
C LYS A 204 -2.87 -3.83 2.73
N LYS A 205 -2.18 -2.76 2.29
CA LYS A 205 -2.52 -2.06 1.03
C LYS A 205 -1.36 -2.06 0.04
N LEU A 206 -0.20 -1.53 0.43
CA LEU A 206 0.91 -1.34 -0.49
C LEU A 206 1.57 -2.65 -0.87
N LEU A 207 1.85 -3.51 0.10
CA LEU A 207 2.57 -4.76 -0.13
C LEU A 207 1.81 -5.71 -1.08
N PRO A 208 0.47 -5.91 -0.96
CA PRO A 208 -0.29 -6.67 -1.95
C PRO A 208 -0.13 -6.14 -3.38
N VAL A 209 -0.18 -4.82 -3.56
CA VAL A 209 0.00 -4.14 -4.86
C VAL A 209 1.44 -4.26 -5.39
N LEU A 210 2.42 -4.29 -4.48
CA LEU A 210 3.83 -4.52 -4.81
C LEU A 210 4.14 -6.00 -5.09
N ALA A 211 3.32 -6.93 -4.60
CA ALA A 211 3.46 -8.36 -4.81
C ALA A 211 2.74 -8.87 -6.08
N SER A 212 1.74 -8.13 -6.56
CA SER A 212 1.04 -8.37 -7.83
C SER A 212 1.93 -8.01 -9.02
N SER A 213 2.77 -8.97 -9.41
CA SER A 213 3.73 -8.89 -10.52
C SER A 213 3.27 -8.26 -11.85
N PRO A 214 2.00 -8.41 -12.33
CA PRO A 214 1.57 -7.77 -13.58
C PRO A 214 1.41 -6.25 -13.48
N GLU A 215 1.29 -5.70 -12.26
CA GLU A 215 0.97 -4.29 -12.06
C GLU A 215 2.22 -3.41 -12.07
N LEU A 216 3.40 -4.05 -11.92
CA LEU A 216 4.69 -3.40 -11.72
C LEU A 216 5.49 -3.17 -13.00
N ASP A 217 5.26 -3.93 -14.09
CA ASP A 217 5.92 -3.79 -15.41
C ASP A 217 7.31 -3.10 -15.37
N SER A 218 7.49 -1.99 -16.10
CA SER A 218 8.75 -1.23 -16.15
C SER A 218 9.07 -0.48 -14.86
N ALA A 219 8.09 -0.30 -13.97
CA ALA A 219 8.24 0.42 -12.71
C ALA A 219 8.69 -0.46 -11.55
N ALA A 220 8.83 -1.77 -11.77
CA ALA A 220 9.16 -2.74 -10.74
C ALA A 220 10.50 -2.46 -10.06
N ALA A 221 11.50 -1.98 -10.82
CA ALA A 221 12.80 -1.62 -10.25
C ALA A 221 12.69 -0.48 -9.23
N THR A 222 11.89 0.55 -9.55
CA THR A 222 11.62 1.67 -8.65
C THR A 222 10.80 1.21 -7.43
N ALA A 223 9.78 0.40 -7.67
CA ALA A 223 8.89 -0.11 -6.64
C ALA A 223 9.61 -1.06 -5.67
N LEU A 224 10.62 -1.81 -6.13
CA LEU A 224 11.46 -2.65 -5.30
C LEU A 224 12.22 -1.83 -4.24
N SER A 225 12.75 -0.65 -4.60
CA SER A 225 13.39 0.23 -3.62
C SER A 225 12.43 0.66 -2.52
N ALA A 226 11.18 1.00 -2.87
CA ALA A 226 10.15 1.31 -1.89
C ALA A 226 9.76 0.07 -1.05
N LEU A 227 9.66 -1.10 -1.67
CA LEU A 227 9.38 -2.38 -1.01
C LEU A 227 10.44 -2.71 0.05
N LEU A 228 11.72 -2.60 -0.30
CA LEU A 228 12.84 -2.89 0.61
C LEU A 228 12.92 -1.88 1.74
N LYS A 229 12.76 -0.57 1.44
CA LYS A 229 12.77 0.49 2.45
C LYS A 229 11.62 0.34 3.46
N LEU A 230 10.45 -0.07 3.01
CA LEU A 230 9.31 -0.34 3.89
C LEU A 230 9.45 -1.69 4.61
N GLY A 231 9.98 -2.69 3.91
CA GLY A 231 10.22 -4.04 4.41
C GLY A 231 11.22 -4.07 5.57
N SER A 232 12.28 -3.25 5.54
CA SER A 232 13.29 -3.18 6.60
C SER A 232 12.74 -2.75 7.97
N ARG A 233 11.53 -2.17 8.00
CA ARG A 233 10.81 -1.80 9.24
C ARG A 233 10.08 -2.99 9.86
N LEU A 234 9.96 -4.11 9.14
CA LEU A 234 9.29 -5.32 9.61
C LEU A 234 10.23 -6.15 10.47
N PRO A 235 9.70 -6.84 11.50
CA PRO A 235 10.39 -7.96 12.13
C PRO A 235 10.85 -9.00 11.08
N ALA A 236 11.95 -9.68 11.36
CA ALA A 236 12.59 -10.59 10.41
C ALA A 236 11.67 -11.75 9.95
N ASP A 237 10.84 -12.27 10.84
CA ASP A 237 9.82 -13.28 10.56
C ASP A 237 8.77 -12.76 9.57
N GLN A 238 8.27 -11.54 9.79
CA GLN A 238 7.30 -10.91 8.90
C GLN A 238 7.92 -10.54 7.55
N PHE A 239 9.15 -10.03 7.53
CA PHE A 239 9.87 -9.77 6.29
C PHE A 239 10.01 -11.06 5.46
N SER A 240 10.39 -12.16 6.11
CA SER A 240 10.57 -13.45 5.46
C SER A 240 9.28 -14.02 4.90
N ILE A 241 8.16 -13.88 5.61
CA ILE A 241 6.86 -14.41 5.18
C ILE A 241 6.20 -13.52 4.13
N LYS A 242 6.35 -12.18 4.26
CA LYS A 242 5.53 -11.21 3.51
C LYS A 242 6.27 -10.55 2.34
N VAL A 243 7.59 -10.35 2.44
CA VAL A 243 8.37 -9.57 1.46
C VAL A 243 9.26 -10.47 0.61
N LEU A 244 9.98 -11.42 1.22
CA LEU A 244 10.91 -12.31 0.49
C LEU A 244 10.27 -13.06 -0.68
N PRO A 245 9.04 -13.60 -0.61
CA PRO A 245 8.45 -14.30 -1.74
C PRO A 245 8.34 -13.44 -3.01
N THR A 246 8.05 -12.14 -2.84
CA THR A 246 8.02 -11.17 -3.94
C THR A 246 9.41 -10.93 -4.51
N ILE A 247 10.43 -10.78 -3.64
CA ILE A 247 11.82 -10.58 -4.07
C ILE A 247 12.32 -11.79 -4.87
N VAL A 248 12.07 -13.01 -4.38
CA VAL A 248 12.45 -14.26 -5.07
C VAL A 248 11.76 -14.33 -6.43
N LYS A 249 10.46 -14.00 -6.51
CA LYS A 249 9.73 -13.95 -7.77
C LYS A 249 10.33 -12.93 -8.76
N LEU A 250 10.79 -11.78 -8.28
CA LEU A 250 11.38 -10.73 -9.13
C LEU A 250 12.71 -11.16 -9.77
N PHE A 251 13.48 -12.07 -9.16
CA PHE A 251 14.67 -12.63 -9.80
C PHE A 251 14.36 -13.35 -11.11
N ALA A 252 13.18 -13.96 -11.24
CA ALA A 252 12.75 -14.61 -12.47
C ALA A 252 12.42 -13.63 -13.61
N SER A 253 12.42 -12.32 -13.36
CA SER A 253 12.21 -11.32 -14.40
C SER A 253 13.41 -11.22 -15.35
N ASN A 254 13.12 -11.12 -16.64
CA ASN A 254 14.14 -10.88 -17.67
C ASN A 254 14.56 -9.40 -17.77
N ASP A 255 13.91 -8.50 -17.04
CA ASP A 255 14.20 -7.08 -17.06
C ASP A 255 15.57 -6.76 -16.41
N ARG A 256 16.44 -6.09 -17.16
CA ARG A 256 17.79 -5.72 -16.71
C ARG A 256 17.79 -4.70 -15.58
N ALA A 257 16.84 -3.77 -15.54
CA ALA A 257 16.73 -2.77 -14.48
C ALA A 257 16.28 -3.42 -13.16
N ILE A 258 15.33 -4.37 -13.21
CA ILE A 258 14.93 -5.16 -12.03
C ILE A 258 16.14 -5.94 -11.51
N ARG A 259 16.86 -6.66 -12.39
CA ARG A 259 18.07 -7.39 -12.01
C ARG A 259 19.11 -6.48 -11.37
N ALA A 260 19.43 -5.35 -11.99
CA ALA A 260 20.38 -4.39 -11.45
C ALA A 260 19.96 -3.90 -10.05
N CYS A 261 18.68 -3.59 -9.85
CA CYS A 261 18.16 -3.14 -8.57
C CYS A 261 18.21 -4.22 -7.48
N LEU A 262 17.88 -5.48 -7.81
CA LEU A 262 18.00 -6.62 -6.89
C LEU A 262 19.45 -6.83 -6.44
N LEU A 263 20.38 -6.86 -7.40
CA LEU A 263 21.80 -7.06 -7.14
C LEU A 263 22.40 -5.90 -6.33
N GLN A 264 22.01 -4.66 -6.63
CA GLN A 264 22.46 -3.49 -5.89
C GLN A 264 22.06 -3.52 -4.41
N HIS A 265 20.90 -4.09 -4.08
CA HIS A 265 20.37 -4.14 -2.72
C HIS A 265 20.50 -5.51 -2.05
N ILE A 266 21.26 -6.44 -2.64
CA ILE A 266 21.37 -7.82 -2.16
C ILE A 266 21.79 -7.92 -0.69
N VAL A 267 22.62 -6.99 -0.20
CA VAL A 267 23.08 -6.96 1.20
C VAL A 267 21.91 -6.75 2.18
N GLN A 268 20.81 -6.11 1.75
CA GLN A 268 19.67 -5.82 2.63
C GLN A 268 18.78 -7.04 2.91
N PHE A 269 18.79 -8.04 2.02
CA PHE A 269 17.88 -9.19 2.11
C PHE A 269 18.54 -10.54 1.89
N GLY A 270 19.77 -10.58 1.36
CA GLY A 270 20.46 -11.80 0.95
C GLY A 270 20.68 -12.77 2.12
N GLU A 271 21.00 -12.25 3.31
CA GLU A 271 21.13 -13.04 4.54
C GLU A 271 19.83 -13.73 4.94
N SER A 272 18.68 -13.11 4.65
CA SER A 272 17.35 -13.64 4.98
C SER A 272 16.90 -14.75 4.02
N LEU A 273 17.57 -14.94 2.89
CA LEU A 273 17.28 -16.03 1.97
C LEU A 273 17.83 -17.34 2.55
N SER A 274 17.02 -18.41 2.48
CA SER A 274 17.50 -19.76 2.84
C SER A 274 18.47 -20.28 1.77
N ASP A 275 19.39 -21.15 2.18
CA ASP A 275 20.38 -21.75 1.28
C ASP A 275 19.73 -22.46 0.09
N GLN A 276 18.66 -23.22 0.36
CA GLN A 276 17.86 -23.85 -0.69
C GLN A 276 17.26 -22.83 -1.66
N THR A 277 16.68 -21.74 -1.16
CA THR A 277 16.12 -20.68 -2.02
C THR A 277 17.20 -20.03 -2.86
N VAL A 278 18.39 -19.78 -2.30
CA VAL A 278 19.50 -19.20 -3.04
C VAL A 278 19.96 -20.14 -4.15
N ASP A 279 20.22 -21.42 -3.84
CA ASP A 279 20.76 -22.38 -4.80
C ASP A 279 19.76 -22.71 -5.93
N GLU A 280 18.49 -22.95 -5.59
CA GLU A 280 17.49 -23.47 -6.54
C GLU A 280 16.72 -22.38 -7.28
N GLN A 281 16.44 -21.23 -6.65
CA GLN A 281 15.51 -20.22 -7.18
C GLN A 281 16.18 -18.89 -7.53
N VAL A 282 17.20 -18.46 -6.80
CA VAL A 282 17.83 -17.14 -7.02
C VAL A 282 19.05 -17.25 -7.93
N TYR A 283 19.96 -18.18 -7.64
CA TYR A 283 21.22 -18.33 -8.35
C TYR A 283 21.08 -18.54 -9.86
N PRO A 284 20.15 -19.37 -10.38
CA PRO A 284 20.00 -19.55 -11.82
C PRO A 284 19.75 -18.24 -12.57
N HIS A 285 19.03 -17.31 -11.94
CA HIS A 285 18.76 -15.99 -12.51
C HIS A 285 19.94 -15.02 -12.34
N VAL A 286 20.59 -15.03 -11.17
CA VAL A 286 21.80 -14.22 -10.91
C VAL A 286 22.93 -14.60 -11.88
N ALA A 287 23.12 -15.90 -12.15
CA ALA A 287 24.19 -16.41 -13.00
C ALA A 287 24.17 -15.84 -14.44
N THR A 288 22.99 -15.53 -14.97
CA THR A 288 22.86 -14.87 -16.28
C THR A 288 23.55 -13.51 -16.33
N GLY A 289 23.66 -12.82 -15.19
CA GLY A 289 24.31 -11.51 -15.07
C GLY A 289 25.82 -11.55 -15.32
N PHE A 290 26.48 -12.70 -15.17
CA PHE A 290 27.91 -12.85 -15.49
C PHE A 290 28.19 -12.68 -16.98
N SER A 291 27.24 -13.00 -17.85
CA SER A 291 27.40 -12.88 -19.30
C SER A 291 26.64 -11.68 -19.88
N ASP A 292 26.21 -10.72 -19.04
CA ASP A 292 25.49 -9.54 -19.51
C ASP A 292 26.42 -8.62 -20.31
N THR A 293 25.89 -8.03 -21.38
CA THR A 293 26.60 -7.06 -22.22
C THR A 293 27.04 -5.81 -21.45
N THR A 294 26.29 -5.41 -20.43
CA THR A 294 26.57 -4.21 -19.66
C THR A 294 27.55 -4.51 -18.52
N VAL A 295 28.71 -3.84 -18.55
CA VAL A 295 29.78 -3.97 -17.54
C VAL A 295 29.28 -3.75 -16.11
N SER A 296 28.36 -2.80 -15.90
CA SER A 296 27.83 -2.52 -14.55
C SER A 296 27.04 -3.70 -13.97
N ILE A 297 26.27 -4.42 -14.80
CA ILE A 297 25.53 -5.62 -14.36
C ILE A 297 26.49 -6.75 -14.02
N ARG A 298 27.51 -7.00 -14.85
CA ARG A 298 28.55 -8.00 -14.54
C ARG A 298 29.24 -7.71 -13.21
N LYS A 299 29.62 -6.44 -12.97
CA LYS A 299 30.22 -5.99 -11.70
C LYS A 299 29.28 -6.18 -10.50
N LEU A 300 28.02 -5.79 -10.63
CA LEU A 300 27.02 -5.99 -9.56
C LEU A 300 26.79 -7.49 -9.28
N THR A 301 26.78 -8.32 -10.32
CA THR A 301 26.62 -9.77 -10.19
C THR A 301 27.78 -10.36 -9.37
N LEU A 302 29.03 -10.04 -9.73
CA LEU A 302 30.22 -10.47 -8.98
C LEU A 302 30.18 -10.03 -7.51
N LYS A 303 29.83 -8.77 -7.25
CA LYS A 303 29.72 -8.26 -5.86
C LYS A 303 28.63 -8.98 -5.07
N SER A 304 27.51 -9.29 -5.71
CA SER A 304 26.38 -9.95 -5.05
C SER A 304 26.70 -11.37 -4.62
N MET A 305 27.60 -12.05 -5.34
CA MET A 305 28.06 -13.38 -4.96
C MET A 305 28.78 -13.41 -3.62
N LEU A 306 29.37 -12.31 -3.15
CA LEU A 306 30.00 -12.29 -1.83
C LEU A 306 29.00 -12.57 -0.69
N VAL A 307 27.72 -12.29 -0.92
CA VAL A 307 26.62 -12.59 0.03
C VAL A 307 25.97 -13.94 -0.27
N LEU A 308 25.89 -14.31 -1.55
CA LEU A 308 25.13 -15.50 -1.98
C LEU A 308 25.96 -16.77 -2.05
N GLU A 309 27.26 -16.68 -2.31
CA GLU A 309 28.15 -17.83 -2.47
C GLU A 309 28.20 -18.77 -1.27
N PRO A 310 28.25 -18.30 -0.01
CA PRO A 310 28.27 -19.20 1.15
C PRO A 310 27.01 -20.07 1.28
N LYS A 311 25.94 -19.68 0.59
CA LYS A 311 24.64 -20.35 0.59
C LYS A 311 24.47 -21.31 -0.61
N LEU A 312 25.48 -21.45 -1.47
CA LEU A 312 25.45 -22.34 -2.63
C LEU A 312 25.94 -23.74 -2.29
N SER A 313 25.35 -24.73 -2.96
CA SER A 313 25.83 -26.10 -2.90
C SER A 313 27.17 -26.24 -3.64
N GLN A 314 28.02 -27.15 -3.15
CA GLN A 314 29.31 -27.47 -3.80
C GLN A 314 29.11 -27.88 -5.27
N SER A 315 28.01 -28.57 -5.58
CA SER A 315 27.64 -28.92 -6.96
C SER A 315 27.44 -27.67 -7.82
N THR A 316 26.69 -26.68 -7.34
CA THR A 316 26.42 -25.43 -8.06
C THR A 316 27.71 -24.63 -8.27
N ILE A 317 28.56 -24.55 -7.24
CA ILE A 317 29.86 -23.89 -7.30
C ILE A 317 30.73 -24.55 -8.40
N SER A 318 30.96 -25.85 -8.33
CA SER A 318 31.87 -26.55 -9.25
C SER A 318 31.33 -26.65 -10.67
N ARG A 319 30.02 -26.91 -10.85
CA ARG A 319 29.45 -27.18 -12.19
C ARG A 319 29.07 -25.92 -12.95
N SER A 320 28.82 -24.81 -12.25
CA SER A 320 28.30 -23.58 -12.84
C SER A 320 29.17 -22.38 -12.51
N LEU A 321 29.28 -21.99 -11.24
CA LEU A 321 29.92 -20.71 -10.85
C LEU A 321 31.36 -20.61 -11.36
N LEU A 322 32.18 -21.64 -11.15
CA LEU A 322 33.57 -21.64 -11.60
C LEU A 322 33.70 -21.48 -13.12
N LYS A 323 32.75 -21.99 -13.92
CA LYS A 323 32.75 -21.82 -15.38
C LYS A 323 32.43 -20.39 -15.83
N TYR A 324 31.69 -19.63 -15.02
CA TYR A 324 31.47 -18.21 -15.29
C TYR A 324 32.68 -17.38 -14.87
N LEU A 325 33.24 -17.65 -13.68
CA LEU A 325 34.40 -16.92 -13.18
C LEU A 325 35.62 -17.12 -14.08
N SER A 326 35.85 -18.32 -14.60
CA SER A 326 36.94 -18.59 -15.55
C SER A 326 36.89 -17.70 -16.79
N LYS A 327 35.70 -17.46 -17.34
CA LYS A 327 35.51 -16.57 -18.50
C LYS A 327 35.71 -15.10 -18.14
N LEU A 328 35.37 -14.70 -16.91
CA LEU A 328 35.48 -13.32 -16.45
C LEU A 328 36.90 -12.91 -16.05
N LEU A 329 37.81 -13.87 -15.84
CA LEU A 329 39.23 -13.60 -15.61
C LEU A 329 39.91 -12.92 -16.81
N VAL A 330 39.37 -13.10 -18.01
CA VAL A 330 39.85 -12.47 -19.25
C VAL A 330 38.88 -11.40 -19.78
N ASP A 331 37.97 -10.89 -18.93
CA ASP A 331 37.04 -9.82 -19.32
C ASP A 331 37.81 -8.55 -19.71
N GLU A 332 37.28 -7.79 -20.67
CA GLU A 332 37.89 -6.54 -21.15
C GLU A 332 38.05 -5.51 -20.02
N ASP A 333 37.10 -5.45 -19.09
CA ASP A 333 37.14 -4.52 -17.97
C ASP A 333 38.07 -5.02 -16.84
N PRO A 334 39.13 -4.27 -16.49
CA PRO A 334 40.06 -4.66 -15.42
C PRO A 334 39.40 -4.83 -14.06
N GLY A 335 38.36 -4.04 -13.76
CA GLY A 335 37.64 -4.13 -12.49
C GLY A 335 36.84 -5.43 -12.36
N ILE A 336 36.35 -5.98 -13.47
CA ILE A 336 35.71 -7.30 -13.49
C ILE A 336 36.75 -8.39 -13.20
N ARG A 337 37.92 -8.34 -13.85
CA ARG A 337 39.00 -9.31 -13.61
C ARG A 337 39.43 -9.32 -12.14
N ILE A 338 39.64 -8.15 -11.55
CA ILE A 338 40.01 -8.01 -10.14
C ILE A 338 38.93 -8.60 -9.21
N ASN A 339 37.66 -8.22 -9.39
CA ASN A 339 36.57 -8.72 -8.55
C ASN A 339 36.37 -10.23 -8.70
N THR A 340 36.63 -10.77 -9.89
CA THR A 340 36.59 -12.22 -10.16
C THR A 340 37.68 -12.95 -9.39
N ALA A 341 38.92 -12.44 -9.41
CA ALA A 341 40.04 -13.01 -8.66
C ALA A 341 39.77 -13.00 -7.13
N ILE A 342 39.20 -11.91 -6.61
CA ILE A 342 38.82 -11.81 -5.19
C ILE A 342 37.77 -12.87 -4.84
N LEU A 343 36.71 -13.00 -5.64
CA LEU A 343 35.65 -13.97 -5.40
C LEU A 343 36.18 -15.41 -5.47
N LEU A 344 37.05 -15.72 -6.42
CA LEU A 344 37.73 -17.02 -6.52
C LEU A 344 38.56 -17.32 -5.27
N GLY A 345 39.29 -16.33 -4.74
CA GLY A 345 40.04 -16.48 -3.49
C GLY A 345 39.14 -16.80 -2.30
N ASN A 346 37.95 -16.19 -2.22
CA ASN A 346 36.98 -16.48 -1.16
C ASN A 346 36.43 -17.91 -1.28
N ILE A 347 36.02 -18.33 -2.48
CA ILE A 347 35.53 -19.70 -2.75
C ILE A 347 36.61 -20.74 -2.43
N ALA A 348 37.87 -20.44 -2.75
CA ALA A 348 38.99 -21.35 -2.51
C ALA A 348 39.14 -21.76 -1.04
N ASN A 349 38.81 -20.86 -0.11
CA ASN A 349 38.84 -21.15 1.33
C ASN A 349 37.76 -22.16 1.76
N HIS A 350 36.73 -22.37 0.93
CA HIS A 350 35.54 -23.17 1.23
C HIS A 350 35.46 -24.46 0.39
N MET A 351 36.43 -24.71 -0.50
CA MET A 351 36.51 -25.93 -1.32
C MET A 351 37.45 -26.97 -0.69
N ASN A 352 37.09 -28.25 -0.77
CA ASN A 352 37.95 -29.35 -0.31
C ASN A 352 39.28 -29.40 -1.09
N ASP A 353 40.38 -29.64 -0.38
CA ASP A 353 41.79 -29.49 -0.82
C ASP A 353 42.15 -30.11 -2.18
N GLY A 354 41.48 -31.19 -2.60
CA GLY A 354 41.84 -31.96 -3.80
C GLY A 354 41.52 -31.30 -5.16
N VAL A 355 40.52 -30.41 -5.21
CA VAL A 355 40.10 -29.70 -6.46
C VAL A 355 40.69 -28.28 -6.50
N CYS A 356 40.92 -27.70 -5.33
CA CYS A 356 41.26 -26.30 -5.15
C CYS A 356 42.59 -25.91 -5.82
N HIS A 357 43.68 -26.65 -5.60
CA HIS A 357 44.99 -26.16 -6.02
C HIS A 357 45.26 -26.21 -7.53
N LYS A 358 44.90 -27.29 -8.23
CA LYS A 358 45.26 -27.44 -9.65
C LYS A 358 44.50 -26.49 -10.56
N ASP A 359 43.19 -26.33 -10.35
CA ASP A 359 42.35 -25.51 -11.22
C ASP A 359 42.55 -24.02 -10.95
N LEU A 360 42.66 -23.58 -9.69
CA LEU A 360 42.96 -22.17 -9.36
C LEU A 360 44.38 -21.75 -9.79
N LEU A 361 45.39 -22.61 -9.64
CA LEU A 361 46.74 -22.30 -10.14
C LEU A 361 46.74 -22.14 -11.67
N LEU A 362 46.00 -22.97 -12.41
CA LEU A 362 45.83 -22.79 -13.85
C LEU A 362 45.18 -21.44 -14.16
N TYR A 363 44.16 -21.03 -13.41
CA TYR A 363 43.50 -19.74 -13.62
C TYR A 363 44.41 -18.55 -13.34
N PHE A 364 45.25 -18.58 -12.31
CA PHE A 364 46.20 -17.50 -12.02
C PHE A 364 47.42 -17.49 -12.96
N LEU A 365 47.82 -18.63 -13.52
CA LEU A 365 48.99 -18.75 -14.40
C LEU A 365 48.72 -18.43 -15.88
N PHE A 366 47.45 -18.47 -16.31
CA PHE A 366 47.06 -18.27 -17.73
C PHE A 366 46.21 -16.99 -17.97
N SER A 367 46.10 -16.09 -16.99
CA SER A 367 45.40 -14.79 -17.10
C SER A 367 46.34 -13.64 -17.42
#